data_AF-A0AA47BTX7-F1
#
_entry.id   AF-A0AA47BTX7-F1
#
_cell.length_a   1.000
_cell.length_b   1.000
_cell.length_c   1.000
_cell.angle_alpha   90.00
_cell.angle_beta   90.00
_cell.angle_gamma   90.00
#
_symmetry.space_group_name_H-M   'P 1'
#
loop_
_entity.id
_entity.type
_entity.pdbx_description
1 polymer ?
#
loop_
_entity_poly.entity_id
_entity_poly.type
_entity_poly.pdbx_seq_one_letter_code
_entity_poly.pdbx_strand_id
1 'polypeptide(L)'
;MLIQVSVPLAAEPLRGEFQLFPEPIETTVQDYSDHSANELIDDARWIFSGMIYGYIVTWVPPFSSRGVKEKFTIELVAQIPTGDEKLKTLSADKIDGITYVLMEYSSDSAQQKRLEAWRSTQFPFTAGEGNSPTMGGSRREALEMAIKEAVKNYLMRRNFNRPKSVQARVALIDFPQIGLSNGIYRALVRIRMNPHSVQDYKID
;
A
#
# COMPACT_ATOMS: atom_id res chain seq x y z
N MET A 1 19.18 1.31 -14.36
CA MET A 1 19.04 2.76 -14.11
C MET A 1 17.56 3.01 -13.91
N LEU A 2 17.09 3.14 -12.67
CA LEU A 2 15.69 3.45 -12.39
C LEU A 2 15.44 4.89 -12.84
N ILE A 3 14.69 5.09 -13.91
CA ILE A 3 14.20 6.41 -14.28
C ILE A 3 13.20 6.80 -13.18
N GLN A 4 13.63 7.65 -12.25
CA GLN A 4 12.74 8.27 -11.29
C GLN A 4 11.88 9.29 -12.02
N VAL A 5 10.69 8.87 -12.47
CA VAL A 5 9.61 9.83 -12.70
C VAL A 5 8.98 10.12 -11.33
N SER A 6 9.57 11.05 -10.61
CA SER A 6 8.95 11.60 -9.41
C SER A 6 7.77 12.47 -9.84
N VAL A 7 6.58 11.86 -9.95
CA VAL A 7 5.33 12.62 -10.07
C VAL A 7 5.11 13.32 -8.72
N PRO A 8 5.11 14.68 -8.69
CA PRO A 8 4.91 15.41 -7.46
C PRO A 8 3.54 15.07 -6.87
N LEU A 9 3.55 14.88 -5.56
CA LEU A 9 2.46 14.28 -4.85
C LEU A 9 1.41 15.32 -4.45
N ALA A 10 0.16 15.02 -4.83
CA ALA A 10 -1.06 15.59 -4.25
C ALA A 10 -1.63 16.89 -4.88
N ALA A 11 -1.46 17.08 -6.19
CA ALA A 11 -2.38 17.88 -7.02
C ALA A 11 -3.43 16.95 -7.62
N GLU A 12 -4.70 17.36 -7.62
CA GLU A 12 -5.73 16.59 -8.32
C GLU A 12 -5.45 16.52 -9.82
N PRO A 13 -5.78 15.40 -10.49
CA PRO A 13 -6.28 14.14 -9.93
C PRO A 13 -5.18 13.30 -9.24
N LEU A 14 -5.55 12.35 -8.37
CA LEU A 14 -4.58 11.38 -7.84
C LEU A 14 -3.98 10.58 -8.99
N ARG A 15 -2.67 10.38 -9.00
CA ARG A 15 -1.96 9.66 -10.06
C ARG A 15 -1.02 8.61 -9.50
N GLY A 16 -0.88 7.53 -10.25
CA GLY A 16 -0.01 6.41 -9.93
C GLY A 16 0.54 5.73 -11.16
N GLU A 17 1.83 5.47 -11.17
CA GLU A 17 2.49 4.70 -12.23
C GLU A 17 2.69 3.27 -11.74
N PHE A 18 2.20 2.32 -12.52
CA PHE A 18 2.34 0.90 -12.26
C PHE A 18 3.30 0.28 -13.25
N GLN A 19 4.12 -0.66 -12.78
CA GLN A 19 5.06 -1.41 -13.61
C GLN A 19 4.55 -2.84 -13.78
N LEU A 20 4.27 -3.21 -15.02
CA LEU A 20 3.99 -4.57 -15.44
C LEU A 20 5.26 -5.17 -16.03
N PHE A 21 5.74 -6.23 -15.39
CA PHE A 21 6.93 -6.95 -15.81
C PHE A 21 6.54 -8.10 -16.74
N PRO A 22 7.41 -8.49 -17.69
CA PRO A 22 7.14 -9.65 -18.53
C PRO A 22 7.23 -10.94 -17.69
N GLU A 23 6.15 -11.71 -17.64
CA GLU A 23 6.14 -13.05 -17.02
C GLU A 23 6.85 -14.10 -17.91
N PRO A 24 7.35 -15.21 -17.32
CA PRO A 24 7.94 -16.30 -18.09
C PRO A 24 6.91 -16.96 -19.03
N ILE A 25 7.41 -17.48 -20.15
CA ILE A 25 6.72 -17.78 -21.42
C ILE A 25 5.58 -18.83 -21.34
N GLU A 26 5.32 -19.44 -20.18
CA GLU A 26 4.42 -20.60 -20.04
C GLU A 26 2.90 -20.27 -20.12
N THR A 27 2.51 -19.00 -20.19
CA THR A 27 1.09 -18.59 -20.25
C THR A 27 0.68 -18.13 -21.66
N THR A 28 -0.49 -18.54 -22.14
CA THR A 28 -1.03 -18.08 -23.44
C THR A 28 -1.19 -16.55 -23.45
N VAL A 29 -0.73 -15.89 -24.52
CA VAL A 29 -0.57 -14.42 -24.61
C VAL A 29 -1.87 -13.63 -24.34
N GLN A 30 -3.04 -14.16 -24.74
CA GLN A 30 -4.33 -13.48 -24.63
C GLN A 30 -4.95 -13.55 -23.22
N ASP A 31 -4.91 -14.73 -22.57
CA ASP A 31 -5.42 -14.87 -21.19
C ASP A 31 -4.55 -14.07 -20.19
N TYR A 32 -3.26 -13.90 -20.52
CA TYR A 32 -2.31 -13.13 -19.73
C TYR A 32 -2.56 -11.62 -19.75
N SER A 33 -2.89 -11.04 -20.91
CA SER A 33 -3.12 -9.58 -21.02
C SER A 33 -4.29 -9.13 -20.15
N ASP A 34 -5.34 -9.96 -20.12
CA ASP A 34 -6.57 -9.63 -19.41
C ASP A 34 -6.42 -9.87 -17.91
N HIS A 35 -5.69 -10.91 -17.49
CA HIS A 35 -5.39 -11.16 -16.08
C HIS A 35 -4.51 -10.04 -15.49
N SER A 36 -3.43 -9.69 -16.18
CA SER A 36 -2.49 -8.66 -15.72
C SER A 36 -3.13 -7.26 -15.65
N ALA A 37 -4.02 -6.94 -16.60
CA ALA A 37 -4.75 -5.68 -16.60
C ALA A 37 -5.74 -5.59 -15.44
N ASN A 38 -6.49 -6.66 -15.17
CA ASN A 38 -7.44 -6.70 -14.05
C ASN A 38 -6.74 -6.60 -12.69
N GLU A 39 -5.63 -7.30 -12.51
CA GLU A 39 -4.81 -7.15 -11.29
C GLU A 39 -4.29 -5.72 -11.11
N LEU A 40 -3.91 -5.05 -12.19
CA LEU A 40 -3.44 -3.67 -12.13
C LEU A 40 -4.55 -2.72 -11.70
N ILE A 41 -5.75 -2.90 -12.24
CA ILE A 41 -6.93 -2.13 -11.87
C ILE A 41 -7.27 -2.38 -10.39
N ASP A 42 -7.20 -3.63 -9.92
CA ASP A 42 -7.47 -3.96 -8.53
C ASP A 42 -6.42 -3.40 -7.56
N ASP A 43 -5.14 -3.42 -7.94
CA ASP A 43 -4.07 -2.76 -7.19
C ASP A 43 -4.29 -1.24 -7.16
N ALA A 44 -4.66 -0.63 -8.28
CA ALA A 44 -4.96 0.79 -8.33
C ALA A 44 -6.13 1.18 -7.46
N ARG A 45 -7.22 0.40 -7.52
CA ARG A 45 -8.37 0.56 -6.63
C ARG A 45 -7.93 0.45 -5.17
N TRP A 46 -7.11 -0.54 -4.82
CA TRP A 46 -6.64 -0.73 -3.45
C TRP A 46 -5.79 0.44 -2.97
N ILE A 47 -4.80 0.87 -3.76
CA ILE A 47 -3.89 1.96 -3.43
C ILE A 47 -4.65 3.29 -3.30
N PHE A 48 -5.43 3.69 -4.31
CA PHE A 48 -6.19 4.95 -4.26
C PHE A 48 -7.22 4.94 -3.13
N SER A 49 -7.86 3.80 -2.86
CA SER A 49 -8.74 3.67 -1.69
C SER A 49 -7.97 3.85 -0.37
N GLY A 50 -6.77 3.31 -0.28
CA GLY A 50 -5.87 3.49 0.86
C GLY A 50 -5.34 4.91 1.05
N MET A 51 -5.24 5.68 -0.03
CA MET A 51 -4.91 7.11 0.04
C MET A 51 -6.10 7.93 0.54
N ILE A 52 -7.30 7.65 0.02
CA ILE A 52 -8.52 8.44 0.31
C ILE A 52 -9.12 8.07 1.67
N TYR A 53 -9.42 6.79 1.87
CA TYR A 53 -10.17 6.30 3.03
C TYR A 53 -9.24 5.76 4.12
N GLY A 54 -8.06 5.29 3.73
CA GLY A 54 -7.13 4.62 4.63
C GLY A 54 -7.49 3.15 4.89
N TYR A 55 -6.73 2.57 5.80
CA TYR A 55 -6.80 1.18 6.23
C TYR A 55 -6.99 1.13 7.74
N ILE A 56 -7.66 0.08 8.20
CA ILE A 56 -7.61 -0.36 9.58
C ILE A 56 -6.54 -1.45 9.67
N VAL A 57 -5.55 -1.23 10.53
CA VAL A 57 -4.50 -2.20 10.79
C VAL A 57 -4.60 -2.72 12.21
N THR A 58 -4.39 -4.02 12.37
CA THR A 58 -4.23 -4.65 13.68
C THR A 58 -2.90 -5.36 13.73
N TRP A 59 -2.07 -5.02 14.72
CA TRP A 59 -0.78 -5.65 14.94
C TRP A 59 -0.73 -6.29 16.32
N VAL A 60 -0.31 -7.55 16.35
CA VAL A 60 0.03 -8.30 17.56
C VAL A 60 1.53 -8.57 17.48
N PRO A 61 2.36 -7.91 18.32
CA PRO A 61 3.80 -8.14 18.29
C PRO A 61 4.11 -9.58 18.74
N PRO A 62 5.21 -10.16 18.22
CA PRO A 62 5.62 -11.48 18.65
C PRO A 62 5.99 -11.46 20.14
N PHE A 63 5.72 -12.55 20.87
CA PHE A 63 6.15 -12.73 22.26
C PHE A 63 6.68 -14.14 22.48
N SER A 64 7.98 -14.32 22.26
CA SER A 64 8.67 -15.63 22.27
C SER A 64 8.51 -16.38 23.60
N SER A 65 8.60 -15.69 24.74
CA SER A 65 8.45 -16.32 26.07
C SER A 65 7.04 -16.86 26.34
N ARG A 66 6.04 -16.46 25.55
CA ARG A 66 4.65 -16.94 25.64
C ARG A 66 4.19 -17.67 24.36
N GLY A 67 5.11 -17.97 23.43
CA GLY A 67 4.79 -18.66 22.17
C GLY A 67 3.89 -17.88 21.21
N VAL A 68 3.71 -16.56 21.41
CA VAL A 68 2.84 -15.73 20.55
C VAL A 68 3.60 -15.36 19.27
N LYS A 69 3.10 -15.80 18.12
CA LYS A 69 3.61 -15.40 16.80
C LYS A 69 3.13 -13.99 16.46
N GLU A 70 3.92 -13.26 15.67
CA GLU A 70 3.46 -11.97 15.12
C GLU A 70 2.21 -12.20 14.26
N LYS A 71 1.22 -11.33 14.42
CA LYS A 71 0.06 -11.26 13.52
C LYS A 71 -0.12 -9.82 13.06
N PHE A 72 -0.35 -9.63 11.78
CA PHE A 72 -0.72 -8.35 11.20
C PHE A 72 -1.91 -8.56 10.29
N THR A 73 -2.92 -7.70 10.40
CA THR A 73 -4.05 -7.66 9.45
C THR A 73 -4.23 -6.22 8.99
N ILE A 74 -4.68 -6.07 7.75
CA ILE A 74 -4.92 -4.80 7.11
C ILE A 74 -6.20 -4.90 6.28
N GLU A 75 -7.10 -3.96 6.48
CA GLU A 75 -8.40 -3.92 5.80
C GLU A 75 -8.67 -2.50 5.33
N LEU A 76 -9.21 -2.35 4.12
CA LEU A 76 -9.63 -1.05 3.61
C LEU A 76 -10.81 -0.52 4.45
N VAL A 77 -10.79 0.77 4.74
CA VAL A 77 -11.95 1.45 5.37
C VAL A 77 -13.13 1.50 4.39
N ALA A 78 -12.85 1.74 3.11
CA ALA A 78 -13.78 1.64 2.00
C ALA A 78 -12.99 1.38 0.72
N GLN A 79 -13.63 0.80 -0.29
CA GLN A 79 -13.00 0.47 -1.56
C GLN A 79 -13.70 1.17 -2.73
N ILE A 80 -12.93 1.72 -3.65
CA ILE A 80 -13.42 2.23 -4.93
C ILE A 80 -14.11 1.07 -5.69
N PRO A 81 -15.36 1.21 -6.15
CA PRO A 81 -16.07 0.16 -6.86
C PRO A 81 -15.35 -0.31 -8.13
N THR A 82 -15.60 -1.56 -8.52
CA THR A 82 -15.14 -2.04 -9.84
C THR A 82 -15.87 -1.25 -10.93
N GLY A 83 -15.14 -0.78 -11.94
CA GLY A 83 -15.72 0.00 -13.04
C GLY A 83 -16.12 1.45 -12.69
N ASP A 84 -15.62 2.02 -11.58
CA ASP A 84 -15.81 3.44 -11.27
C ASP A 84 -15.23 4.32 -12.40
N GLU A 85 -16.08 5.13 -13.02
CA GLU A 85 -15.74 6.01 -14.16
C GLU A 85 -14.67 7.07 -13.83
N LYS A 86 -14.44 7.33 -12.53
CA LYS A 86 -13.40 8.25 -12.05
C LYS A 86 -12.00 7.65 -12.11
N LEU A 87 -11.87 6.32 -12.23
CA LEU A 87 -10.60 5.62 -12.42
C LEU A 87 -10.30 5.48 -13.91
N LYS A 88 -9.19 6.07 -14.37
CA LYS A 88 -8.82 6.06 -15.78
C LYS A 88 -7.38 5.64 -15.98
N THR A 89 -7.13 4.92 -17.06
CA THR A 89 -5.78 4.70 -17.59
C THR A 89 -5.45 5.83 -18.54
N LEU A 90 -4.39 6.58 -18.26
CA LEU A 90 -3.95 7.73 -19.06
C LEU A 90 -2.99 7.31 -20.18
N SER A 91 -2.02 6.45 -19.86
CA SER A 91 -1.06 5.92 -20.83
C SER A 91 -0.62 4.52 -20.43
N ALA A 92 -0.12 3.78 -21.41
CA ALA A 92 0.51 2.48 -21.24
C ALA A 92 1.69 2.41 -22.21
N ASP A 93 2.89 2.61 -21.69
CA ASP A 93 4.12 2.73 -22.47
C ASP A 93 5.02 1.53 -22.20
N LYS A 94 5.52 0.88 -23.26
CA LYS A 94 6.42 -0.26 -23.13
C LYS A 94 7.87 0.20 -23.36
N ILE A 95 8.71 0.07 -22.33
CA ILE A 95 10.11 0.47 -22.35
C ILE A 95 10.95 -0.72 -21.84
N ASP A 96 11.91 -1.18 -22.64
CA ASP A 96 12.81 -2.29 -22.29
C ASP A 96 12.10 -3.57 -21.81
N GLY A 97 10.93 -3.87 -22.39
CA GLY A 97 10.12 -5.04 -22.04
C GLY A 97 9.22 -4.85 -20.82
N ILE A 98 9.34 -3.74 -20.09
CA ILE A 98 8.47 -3.37 -18.97
C ILE A 98 7.36 -2.46 -19.49
N THR A 99 6.12 -2.73 -19.12
CA THR A 99 4.99 -1.85 -19.43
C THR A 99 4.71 -0.95 -18.24
N TYR A 100 4.82 0.36 -18.45
CA TYR A 100 4.52 1.42 -17.49
C TYR A 100 3.11 1.91 -17.76
N VAL A 101 2.23 1.79 -16.78
CA VAL A 101 0.82 2.21 -16.91
C VAL A 101 0.58 3.36 -15.96
N LEU A 102 0.26 4.52 -16.51
CA LEU A 102 -0.13 5.69 -15.72
C LEU A 102 -1.64 5.66 -15.53
N MET A 103 -2.10 5.58 -14.29
CA MET A 103 -3.51 5.67 -13.92
C MET A 103 -3.80 6.91 -13.10
N GLU A 104 -5.03 7.41 -13.20
CA GLU A 104 -5.54 8.50 -12.40
C GLU A 104 -6.88 8.18 -11.75
N TYR A 105 -7.12 8.78 -10.58
CA TYR A 105 -8.43 8.78 -9.93
C TYR A 105 -8.89 10.21 -9.63
N SER A 106 -10.02 10.58 -10.23
CA SER A 106 -10.65 11.89 -10.04
C SER A 106 -11.53 11.90 -8.79
N SER A 107 -10.98 12.41 -7.68
CA SER A 107 -11.68 12.43 -6.39
C SER A 107 -12.84 13.45 -6.38
N ASP A 108 -13.93 13.13 -5.68
CA ASP A 108 -14.99 14.11 -5.38
C ASP A 108 -14.68 14.95 -4.13
N SER A 109 -15.50 15.95 -3.86
CA SER A 109 -15.30 16.89 -2.75
C SER A 109 -15.28 16.21 -1.36
N ALA A 110 -15.98 15.10 -1.17
CA ALA A 110 -15.95 14.37 0.09
C ALA A 110 -14.66 13.54 0.22
N GLN A 111 -14.18 12.95 -0.89
CA GLN A 111 -12.90 12.25 -0.96
C GLN A 111 -11.72 13.22 -0.76
N GLN A 112 -11.78 14.41 -1.36
CA GLN A 112 -10.80 15.49 -1.18
C GLN A 112 -10.63 15.89 0.28
N LYS A 113 -11.74 16.14 1.00
CA LYS A 113 -11.70 16.47 2.43
C LYS A 113 -11.00 15.39 3.27
N ARG A 114 -11.10 14.11 2.89
CA ARG A 114 -10.39 13.03 3.58
C ARG A 114 -8.90 13.06 3.28
N LEU A 115 -8.52 13.25 2.02
CA LEU A 115 -7.11 13.43 1.63
C LEU A 115 -6.48 14.62 2.38
N GLU A 116 -7.19 15.74 2.49
CA GLU A 116 -6.75 16.90 3.26
C GLU A 116 -6.63 16.60 4.75
N ALA A 117 -7.59 15.88 5.34
CA ALA A 117 -7.54 15.48 6.74
C ALA A 117 -6.26 14.67 7.04
N TRP A 118 -5.87 13.75 6.16
CA TRP A 118 -4.63 12.97 6.33
C TRP A 118 -3.36 13.83 6.29
N ARG A 119 -3.38 14.99 5.63
CA ARG A 119 -2.24 15.93 5.60
C ARG A 119 -2.04 16.67 6.93
N SER A 120 -3.02 16.62 7.84
CA SER A 120 -2.94 17.24 9.15
C SER A 120 -1.68 16.80 9.91
N THR A 121 -1.02 17.76 10.57
CA THR A 121 0.15 17.51 11.41
C THR A 121 -0.17 16.69 12.66
N GLN A 122 -1.46 16.56 13.01
CA GLN A 122 -1.93 15.72 14.11
C GLN A 122 -1.61 14.24 13.91
N PHE A 123 -1.60 13.77 12.66
CA PHE A 123 -1.29 12.38 12.36
C PHE A 123 0.21 12.22 12.16
N PRO A 124 0.92 11.43 12.98
CA PRO A 124 2.33 11.14 12.76
C PRO A 124 2.60 10.57 11.36
N PHE A 125 3.74 10.99 10.81
CA PHE A 125 4.30 10.46 9.58
C PHE A 125 5.27 9.31 9.90
N THR A 126 5.19 8.24 9.11
CA THR A 126 6.17 7.14 9.15
C THR A 126 6.28 6.51 7.76
N ALA A 127 7.38 5.80 7.52
CA ALA A 127 7.67 5.13 6.26
C ALA A 127 8.14 3.70 6.54
N GLY A 128 7.96 2.84 5.54
CA GLY A 128 8.35 1.45 5.63
C GLY A 128 8.56 0.84 4.25
N GLU A 129 9.31 -0.24 4.25
CA GLU A 129 9.66 -1.05 3.10
C GLU A 129 9.13 -2.47 3.30
N GLY A 130 8.69 -3.09 2.20
CA GLY A 130 8.19 -4.44 2.19
C GLY A 130 8.64 -5.18 0.95
N ASN A 131 8.77 -6.49 1.10
CA ASN A 131 9.20 -7.37 0.03
C ASN A 131 8.25 -8.56 -0.07
N SER A 132 7.99 -9.02 -1.30
CA SER A 132 7.26 -10.25 -1.59
C SER A 132 7.89 -10.94 -2.79
N PRO A 133 8.04 -12.28 -2.81
CA PRO A 133 8.42 -12.98 -4.03
C PRO A 133 7.36 -12.79 -5.11
N THR A 134 7.77 -12.86 -6.39
CA THR A 134 6.82 -12.94 -7.52
C THR A 134 6.15 -14.31 -7.57
N MET A 135 6.93 -15.36 -7.34
CA MET A 135 6.42 -16.73 -7.29
C MET A 135 5.72 -16.98 -5.95
N GLY A 136 4.40 -17.12 -5.98
CA GLY A 136 3.59 -17.43 -4.79
C GLY A 136 3.36 -16.25 -3.84
N GLY A 137 3.71 -15.02 -4.26
CA GLY A 137 3.37 -13.78 -3.56
C GLY A 137 2.84 -12.73 -4.52
N SER A 138 2.71 -11.48 -4.06
CA SER A 138 2.12 -10.41 -4.89
C SER A 138 2.68 -9.02 -4.60
N ARG A 139 2.46 -8.07 -5.53
CA ARG A 139 2.72 -6.63 -5.33
C ARG A 139 2.00 -6.13 -4.08
N ARG A 140 0.75 -6.57 -3.91
CA ARG A 140 -0.08 -6.23 -2.75
C ARG A 140 0.52 -6.70 -1.44
N GLU A 141 1.02 -7.94 -1.37
CA GLU A 141 1.71 -8.43 -0.19
C GLU A 141 2.96 -7.60 0.16
N ALA A 142 3.75 -7.17 -0.84
CA ALA A 142 4.87 -6.27 -0.59
C ALA A 142 4.42 -4.94 0.01
N LEU A 143 3.32 -4.36 -0.48
CA LEU A 143 2.72 -3.14 0.08
C LEU A 143 2.22 -3.34 1.51
N GLU A 144 1.53 -4.44 1.80
CA GLU A 144 1.04 -4.75 3.15
C GLU A 144 2.21 -4.91 4.14
N MET A 145 3.30 -5.55 3.70
CA MET A 145 4.53 -5.68 4.49
C MET A 145 5.20 -4.32 4.73
N ALA A 146 5.20 -3.43 3.73
CA ALA A 146 5.74 -2.07 3.87
C ALA A 146 4.92 -1.23 4.86
N ILE A 147 3.59 -1.35 4.82
CA ILE A 147 2.70 -0.70 5.78
C ILE A 147 2.93 -1.27 7.19
N LYS A 148 3.04 -2.60 7.33
CA LYS A 148 3.37 -3.26 8.60
C LYS A 148 4.67 -2.71 9.19
N GLU A 149 5.71 -2.62 8.37
CA GLU A 149 7.00 -2.09 8.82
C GLU A 149 6.89 -0.63 9.26
N ALA A 150 6.19 0.21 8.49
CA ALA A 150 5.98 1.62 8.83
C ALA A 150 5.26 1.79 10.17
N VAL A 151 4.23 0.97 10.43
CA VAL A 151 3.47 0.94 11.70
C VAL A 151 4.37 0.48 12.85
N LYS A 152 5.10 -0.63 12.67
CA LYS A 152 6.02 -1.17 13.66
C LYS A 152 7.12 -0.16 14.03
N ASN A 153 7.71 0.49 13.04
CA ASN A 153 8.74 1.52 13.22
C ASN A 153 8.27 2.67 14.09
N TYR A 154 7.01 3.09 13.95
CA TYR A 154 6.42 4.11 14.80
C TYR A 154 6.19 3.60 16.23
N LEU A 155 5.54 2.43 16.38
CA LEU A 155 5.11 1.93 17.68
C LEU A 155 6.30 1.53 18.55
N MET A 156 7.31 0.88 17.98
CA MET A 156 8.51 0.46 18.72
C MET A 156 9.33 1.63 19.26
N ARG A 157 9.29 2.80 18.61
CA ARG A 157 9.99 3.99 19.11
C ARG A 157 9.30 4.62 20.31
N ARG A 158 7.99 4.38 20.49
CA ARG A 158 7.15 5.12 21.44
C ARG A 158 6.70 4.28 22.63
N ASN A 159 6.64 2.97 22.47
CA ASN A 159 6.22 2.06 23.53
C ASN A 159 7.44 1.37 24.15
N PHE A 160 7.81 1.80 25.37
CA PHE A 160 8.87 1.14 26.14
C PHE A 160 8.47 -0.29 26.53
N ASN A 161 7.18 -0.53 26.76
CA ASN A 161 6.64 -1.85 27.05
C ASN A 161 5.94 -2.45 25.82
N ARG A 162 6.06 -3.76 25.62
CA ARG A 162 5.51 -4.44 24.45
C ARG A 162 3.97 -4.47 24.54
N PRO A 163 3.22 -3.83 23.61
CA PRO A 163 1.77 -3.86 23.66
C PRO A 163 1.27 -5.28 23.38
N LYS A 164 0.11 -5.64 23.92
CA LYS A 164 -0.56 -6.91 23.61
C LYS A 164 -1.14 -6.89 22.19
N SER A 165 -1.76 -5.77 21.81
CA SER A 165 -2.26 -5.53 20.47
C SER A 165 -2.40 -4.03 20.22
N VAL A 166 -2.19 -3.61 18.98
CA VAL A 166 -2.41 -2.23 18.54
C VAL A 166 -3.37 -2.24 17.36
N GLN A 167 -4.40 -1.40 17.45
CA GLN A 167 -5.27 -1.08 16.34
C GLN A 167 -5.07 0.39 15.96
N ALA A 168 -4.81 0.63 14.68
CA ALA A 168 -4.63 1.97 14.15
C ALA A 168 -5.37 2.15 12.82
N ARG A 169 -5.68 3.41 12.49
CA ARG A 169 -6.01 3.79 11.12
C ARG A 169 -4.76 4.36 10.46
N VAL A 170 -4.50 3.97 9.22
CA VAL A 170 -3.36 4.46 8.44
C VAL A 170 -3.82 4.87 7.06
N ALA A 171 -3.17 5.84 6.44
CA ALA A 171 -3.41 6.17 5.03
C ALA A 171 -2.09 6.40 4.31
N LEU A 172 -2.06 5.99 3.05
CA LEU A 172 -0.96 6.29 2.15
C LEU A 172 -1.02 7.79 1.82
N ILE A 173 0.07 8.50 2.07
CA ILE A 173 0.14 9.91 1.67
C ILE A 173 0.53 10.06 0.21
N ASP A 174 1.31 9.10 -0.31
CA ASP A 174 1.71 8.99 -1.70
C ASP A 174 1.24 7.73 -2.38
N PHE A 175 1.20 7.82 -3.71
CA PHE A 175 1.30 6.62 -4.52
C PHE A 175 2.62 5.90 -4.19
N PRO A 176 2.58 4.64 -3.74
CA PRO A 176 3.75 3.93 -3.26
C PRO A 176 4.71 3.62 -4.41
N GLN A 177 6.00 3.52 -4.11
CA GLN A 177 6.99 3.09 -5.10
C GLN A 177 7.05 1.57 -5.06
N ILE A 178 6.79 0.94 -6.21
CA ILE A 178 6.82 -0.52 -6.35
C ILE A 178 7.75 -0.84 -7.51
N GLY A 179 8.69 -1.75 -7.29
CA GLY A 179 9.59 -2.25 -8.32
C GLY A 179 9.77 -3.76 -8.20
N LEU A 180 10.33 -4.35 -9.25
CA LEU A 180 10.73 -5.76 -9.29
C LEU A 180 12.24 -5.86 -9.47
N SER A 181 12.89 -6.65 -8.63
CA SER A 181 14.30 -6.99 -8.80
C SER A 181 14.55 -8.41 -8.32
N ASN A 182 15.28 -9.20 -9.12
CA ASN A 182 15.65 -10.58 -8.79
C ASN A 182 14.47 -11.48 -8.36
N GLY A 183 13.30 -11.33 -9.00
CA GLY A 183 12.09 -12.09 -8.66
C GLY A 183 11.41 -11.66 -7.35
N ILE A 184 11.72 -10.47 -6.83
CA ILE A 184 11.17 -9.93 -5.59
C ILE A 184 10.52 -8.58 -5.88
N TYR A 185 9.23 -8.47 -5.60
CA TYR A 185 8.56 -7.18 -5.49
C TYR A 185 9.07 -6.45 -4.26
N ARG A 186 9.49 -5.20 -4.47
CA ARG A 186 9.92 -4.29 -3.41
C ARG A 186 9.01 -3.08 -3.40
N ALA A 187 8.42 -2.79 -2.26
CA ALA A 187 7.51 -1.66 -2.05
C ALA A 187 8.07 -0.71 -1.01
N LEU A 188 7.98 0.59 -1.28
CA LEU A 188 8.23 1.66 -0.33
C LEU A 188 6.95 2.47 -0.16
N VAL A 189 6.53 2.63 1.09
CA VAL A 189 5.33 3.39 1.43
C VAL A 189 5.65 4.52 2.39
N ARG A 190 4.90 5.61 2.26
CA ARG A 190 4.82 6.66 3.27
C ARG A 190 3.38 6.78 3.75
N ILE A 191 3.22 6.78 5.07
CA ILE A 191 1.90 6.77 5.70
C ILE A 191 1.75 7.87 6.74
N ARG A 192 0.49 8.29 6.94
CA ARG A 192 0.03 8.97 8.14
C ARG A 192 -0.75 7.98 8.99
N MET A 193 -0.62 8.07 10.30
CA MET A 193 -1.25 7.13 11.22
C MET A 193 -2.05 7.84 12.30
N ASN A 194 -3.19 7.25 12.67
CA ASN A 194 -3.99 7.59 13.82
C ASN A 194 -4.14 6.33 14.73
N PRO A 195 -3.37 6.22 15.81
CA PRO A 195 -3.51 5.12 16.77
C PRO A 195 -4.89 5.19 17.44
N HIS A 196 -5.72 4.15 17.29
CA HIS A 196 -7.08 4.13 17.84
C HIS A 196 -7.12 3.49 19.22
N SER A 197 -6.46 2.33 19.38
CA SER A 197 -6.32 1.68 20.69
C SER A 197 -5.00 0.93 20.81
N VAL A 198 -4.35 1.07 21.96
CA VAL A 198 -3.17 0.31 22.36
C VAL A 198 -3.57 -0.45 23.62
N GLN A 199 -3.64 -1.79 23.52
CA GLN A 199 -3.91 -2.63 24.68
C GLN A 199 -2.60 -3.09 25.29
N ASP A 200 -2.28 -2.61 26.49
CA ASP A 200 -1.12 -3.07 27.25
C ASP A 200 -1.45 -4.31 28.09
N TYR A 201 -0.42 -5.06 28.48
CA TYR A 201 -0.58 -6.11 29.47
C TYR A 201 -0.89 -5.48 30.82
N LYS A 202 -1.99 -5.88 31.45
CA LYS A 202 -2.23 -5.60 32.86
C LYS A 202 -1.20 -6.39 33.68
N ILE A 203 -0.55 -5.71 34.61
CA ILE A 203 0.21 -6.35 35.69
C ILE A 203 -0.87 -6.67 36.73
N ASP A 204 -1.21 -7.96 36.86
CA ASP A 204 -1.94 -8.48 38.02
C ASP A 204 -0.93 -8.81 39.13
#